data_AF-A0A8S0XLJ0-F1
#
_entry.id   AF-A0A8S0XLJ0-F1
#
_cell.length_a   1.000
_cell.length_b   1.000
_cell.length_c   1.000
_cell.angle_alpha   90.00
_cell.angle_beta   90.00
_cell.angle_gamma   90.00
#
_symmetry.space_group_name_H-M   'P 1'
#
loop_
_entity.id
_entity.type
_entity.pdbx_description
1 polymer ?
#
loop_
_entity_poly.entity_id
_entity_poly.type
_entity_poly.pdbx_seq_one_letter_code
_entity_poly.pdbx_strand_id
1 'polypeptide(L)'
;MAVTEEFYYVEGNTSVKNLVKTLVTEIIQNAGIYKWDLVAPASIGDIGASAAPETINLITDGSITDKVQTEYTVNKQNDTCIIKATTSYGKTFYVKIDRVARELTTKEKQAIVNFKSLHTYSIGGGGTGHRTDAQVLEIMAGKNPDISGSGYNDYVNAMTPGQALNNIRFQIATELNQTGNDINISGDIQERYNYRLAWYRNLQPEIKDFLPVQYWLNVTKDSINLVLRGDPSADVAPYNNYLTSYAYIGALKPVEDSAYTDDEYNFGITTSSDIEPNYNNPYGERTGTGVTDFVMIANKIGMPYQPHYPAFYTTNPFMDKCDVEGSRWDHKKHQFSDITLVHPVDMERGKMINVLAGDSSSIYDGDKLVYMKDTDSEENYKKFKVTAPFNFLNNSANINYCVAIRCTKAAE
;
A
#
# COMPACT_ATOMS: atom_id res chain seq x y z
N MET A 1 17.93 30.61 10.76
CA MET A 1 17.68 29.55 11.76
C MET A 1 16.99 28.43 11.02
N ALA A 2 17.64 27.27 10.85
CA ALA A 2 16.95 26.10 10.32
C ALA A 2 15.84 25.76 11.30
N VAL A 3 14.59 25.72 10.83
CA VAL A 3 13.48 25.21 11.64
C VAL A 3 13.80 23.73 11.86
N THR A 4 14.09 23.36 13.11
CA THR A 4 14.17 21.96 13.51
C THR A 4 12.78 21.36 13.28
N GLU A 5 12.62 20.62 12.19
CA GLU A 5 11.40 19.86 11.94
C GLU A 5 11.34 18.75 12.99
N GLU A 6 10.46 18.96 13.95
CA GLU A 6 10.20 18.09 15.08
C GLU A 6 9.35 16.88 14.61
N PHE A 7 9.70 15.65 15.00
CA PHE A 7 9.07 14.42 14.49
C PHE A 7 9.01 13.30 15.53
N TYR A 8 8.11 12.35 15.32
CA TYR A 8 8.07 11.06 16.00
C TYR A 8 8.68 9.97 15.13
N TYR A 9 9.48 9.08 15.71
CA TYR A 9 10.05 7.94 15.01
C TYR A 9 9.94 6.68 15.87
N VAL A 10 9.57 5.57 15.23
CA VAL A 10 9.51 4.25 15.86
C VAL A 10 9.89 3.17 14.84
N GLU A 11 10.54 2.12 15.34
CA GLU A 11 10.80 0.90 14.60
C GLU A 11 10.43 -0.32 15.43
N GLY A 12 9.87 -1.34 14.78
CA GLY A 12 9.36 -2.51 15.47
C GLY A 12 8.94 -3.62 14.54
N ASN A 13 8.30 -4.63 15.11
CA ASN A 13 7.65 -5.70 14.36
C ASN A 13 6.25 -5.95 14.91
N THR A 14 5.39 -6.49 14.07
CA THR A 14 4.02 -6.87 14.43
C THR A 14 3.54 -7.98 13.53
N SER A 15 2.51 -8.73 13.92
CA SER A 15 1.91 -9.73 13.03
C SER A 15 1.08 -9.05 11.95
N VAL A 16 0.95 -9.69 10.78
CA VAL A 16 0.06 -9.24 9.71
C VAL A 16 -1.36 -8.99 10.23
N LYS A 17 -1.84 -9.82 11.16
CA LYS A 17 -3.12 -9.65 11.85
C LYS A 17 -3.25 -8.31 12.56
N ASN A 18 -2.20 -7.86 13.25
CA ASN A 18 -2.23 -6.66 14.09
C ASN A 18 -1.63 -5.43 13.39
N LEU A 19 -1.22 -5.55 12.12
CA LEU A 19 -0.47 -4.52 11.42
C LEU A 19 -1.19 -3.17 11.39
N VAL A 20 -2.43 -3.12 10.89
CA VAL A 20 -3.20 -1.88 10.78
C VAL A 20 -3.39 -1.25 12.16
N LYS A 21 -3.81 -2.05 13.16
CA LYS A 21 -3.97 -1.57 14.54
C LYS A 21 -2.68 -1.00 15.12
N THR A 22 -1.55 -1.67 14.90
CA THR A 22 -0.24 -1.23 15.38
C THR A 22 0.14 0.11 14.76
N LEU A 23 0.11 0.20 13.42
CA LEU A 23 0.46 1.44 12.71
C LEU A 23 -0.41 2.62 13.16
N VAL A 24 -1.73 2.42 13.28
CA VAL A 24 -2.65 3.45 13.73
C VAL A 24 -2.38 3.85 15.17
N THR A 25 -2.08 2.89 16.06
CA THR A 25 -1.71 3.18 17.45
C THR A 25 -0.48 4.07 17.52
N GLU A 26 0.55 3.76 16.72
CA GLU A 26 1.75 4.59 16.65
C GLU A 26 1.44 6.01 16.18
N ILE A 27 0.61 6.15 15.13
CA ILE A 27 0.27 7.44 14.53
C ILE A 27 -0.63 8.29 15.45
N ILE A 28 -1.62 7.71 16.12
CA ILE A 28 -2.66 8.51 16.80
C ILE A 28 -2.48 8.61 18.32
N GLN A 29 -1.74 7.69 18.94
CA GLN A 29 -1.49 7.68 20.39
C GLN A 29 -0.04 8.02 20.71
N ASN A 30 0.92 7.31 20.11
CA ASN A 30 2.32 7.39 20.51
C ASN A 30 3.05 8.60 19.90
N ALA A 31 2.61 9.09 18.74
CA ALA A 31 3.18 10.27 18.09
C ALA A 31 3.00 11.59 18.86
N GLY A 32 2.32 11.59 20.01
CA GLY A 32 2.25 12.75 20.91
C GLY A 32 1.63 13.99 20.25
N ILE A 33 2.43 15.05 20.09
CA ILE A 33 1.98 16.30 19.46
C ILE A 33 1.90 16.24 17.92
N TYR A 34 2.52 15.22 17.31
CA TYR A 34 2.50 14.99 15.85
C TYR A 34 1.36 14.06 15.42
N LYS A 35 0.54 13.65 16.37
CA LYS A 35 -0.50 12.65 16.13
C LYS A 35 -1.51 13.13 15.10
N TRP A 36 -2.02 12.18 14.34
CA TRP A 36 -3.21 12.36 13.52
C TRP A 36 -4.42 11.85 14.30
N ASP A 37 -5.62 12.25 13.92
CA ASP A 37 -6.83 11.87 14.66
C ASP A 37 -7.53 10.69 13.97
N LEU A 38 -8.02 9.73 14.76
CA LEU A 38 -8.91 8.69 14.26
C LEU A 38 -10.31 9.24 13.98
N VAL A 39 -10.84 8.88 12.82
CA VAL A 39 -12.20 9.24 12.38
C VAL A 39 -13.10 8.02 12.42
N ALA A 40 -12.63 6.90 11.85
CA ALA A 40 -13.35 5.64 11.81
C ALA A 40 -12.35 4.48 11.95
N PRO A 41 -12.67 3.40 12.67
CA PRO A 41 -13.86 3.21 13.50
C PRO A 41 -13.86 4.12 14.75
N ALA A 42 -14.90 4.04 15.57
CA ALA A 42 -15.08 4.92 16.73
C ALA A 42 -13.96 4.78 17.79
N SER A 43 -13.32 3.61 17.87
CA SER A 43 -12.18 3.40 18.76
C SER A 43 -11.09 2.55 18.09
N ILE A 44 -9.84 2.73 18.53
CA ILE A 44 -8.71 1.86 18.11
C ILE A 44 -8.96 0.39 18.47
N GLY A 45 -9.74 0.14 19.53
CA GLY A 45 -10.12 -1.20 19.96
C GLY A 45 -10.84 -1.98 18.87
N ASP A 46 -11.63 -1.28 18.05
CA ASP A 46 -12.44 -1.84 16.97
C ASP A 46 -11.61 -2.18 15.72
N ILE A 47 -10.39 -1.66 15.63
CA ILE A 47 -9.42 -2.03 14.59
C ILE A 47 -8.82 -3.39 14.96
N GLY A 48 -8.87 -4.30 14.01
CA GLY A 48 -8.49 -5.68 14.16
C GLY A 48 -9.45 -6.53 15.00
N ALA A 49 -10.62 -5.99 15.37
CA ALA A 49 -11.66 -6.75 16.05
C ALA A 49 -12.28 -7.78 15.10
N SER A 50 -12.63 -8.95 15.63
CA SER A 50 -13.41 -9.95 14.88
C SER A 50 -14.80 -9.38 14.60
N ALA A 51 -15.14 -9.28 13.33
CA ALA A 51 -16.50 -8.99 12.91
C ALA A 51 -17.38 -10.24 13.15
N ALA A 52 -18.70 -10.02 13.17
CA ALA A 52 -19.66 -11.12 13.26
C ALA A 52 -19.42 -12.12 12.11
N PRO A 53 -19.42 -13.44 12.38
CA PRO A 53 -19.30 -14.43 11.32
C PRO A 53 -20.41 -14.24 10.29
N GLU A 54 -20.04 -14.25 9.01
CA GLU A 54 -20.97 -14.14 7.91
C GLU A 54 -21.18 -15.51 7.29
N THR A 55 -22.44 -15.88 7.03
CA THR A 55 -22.75 -17.12 6.30
C THR A 55 -22.93 -16.78 4.84
N ILE A 56 -22.05 -17.33 4.00
CA ILE A 56 -22.10 -17.21 2.55
C ILE A 56 -22.77 -18.48 2.02
N ASN A 57 -23.90 -18.30 1.33
CA ASN A 57 -24.52 -19.37 0.55
C ASN A 57 -24.10 -19.24 -0.91
N LEU A 58 -23.52 -20.30 -1.47
CA LEU A 58 -23.09 -20.38 -2.86
C LEU A 58 -24.27 -20.49 -3.84
N ILE A 59 -25.47 -20.80 -3.35
CA ILE A 59 -26.70 -20.84 -4.13
C ILE A 59 -27.46 -19.53 -3.96
N THR A 60 -27.78 -18.90 -5.09
CA THR A 60 -28.52 -17.63 -5.15
C THR A 60 -29.90 -17.77 -5.81
N ASP A 61 -30.12 -18.83 -6.58
CA ASP A 61 -31.37 -19.09 -7.29
C ASP A 61 -32.44 -19.85 -6.46
N GLY A 62 -32.15 -20.13 -5.19
CA GLY A 62 -33.06 -20.85 -4.28
C GLY A 62 -33.13 -22.37 -4.50
N SER A 63 -32.31 -22.94 -5.38
CA SER A 63 -32.16 -24.39 -5.51
C SER A 63 -31.55 -25.01 -4.25
N ILE A 64 -31.68 -26.33 -4.10
CA ILE A 64 -31.14 -27.07 -2.95
C ILE A 64 -30.40 -28.32 -3.41
N THR A 65 -29.36 -28.70 -2.69
CA THR A 65 -28.63 -29.95 -2.86
C THR A 65 -28.06 -30.41 -1.52
N ASP A 66 -27.99 -31.72 -1.34
CA ASP A 66 -27.34 -32.39 -0.20
C ASP A 66 -26.00 -33.04 -0.60
N LYS A 67 -25.61 -32.96 -1.87
CA LYS A 67 -24.41 -33.64 -2.40
C LYS A 67 -23.12 -32.85 -2.22
N VAL A 68 -23.23 -31.55 -2.05
CA VAL A 68 -22.11 -30.62 -1.88
C VAL A 68 -22.44 -29.61 -0.79
N GLN A 69 -21.42 -29.12 -0.08
CA GLN A 69 -21.60 -28.03 0.86
C GLN A 69 -21.89 -26.73 0.10
N THR A 70 -22.91 -26.00 0.51
CA THR A 70 -23.29 -24.74 -0.16
C THR A 70 -23.18 -23.55 0.77
N GLU A 71 -23.18 -23.79 2.08
CA GLU A 71 -23.09 -22.75 3.10
C GLU A 71 -21.73 -22.79 3.80
N TYR A 72 -21.09 -21.62 3.89
CA TYR A 72 -19.79 -21.44 4.48
C TYR A 72 -19.82 -20.27 5.46
N THR A 73 -19.33 -20.48 6.67
CA THR A 73 -19.15 -19.40 7.64
C THR A 73 -17.76 -18.81 7.47
N VAL A 74 -17.70 -17.51 7.15
CA VAL A 74 -16.44 -16.76 7.06
C VAL A 74 -16.28 -15.83 8.26
N ASN A 75 -15.10 -15.86 8.85
CA ASN A 75 -14.72 -14.90 9.88
C ASN A 75 -14.04 -13.71 9.18
N LYS A 76 -14.55 -12.51 9.43
CA LYS A 76 -13.95 -11.26 8.97
C LYS A 76 -13.31 -10.53 10.14
N GLN A 77 -12.25 -9.78 9.86
CA GLN A 77 -11.63 -8.87 10.80
C GLN A 77 -11.80 -7.44 10.28
N ASN A 78 -12.08 -6.50 11.16
CA ASN A 78 -12.22 -5.10 10.79
C ASN A 78 -10.84 -4.43 10.73
N ASP A 79 -10.19 -4.47 9.57
CA ASP A 79 -8.88 -3.84 9.35
C ASP A 79 -8.96 -2.62 8.43
N THR A 80 -10.05 -1.88 8.57
CA THR A 80 -10.23 -0.60 7.90
C THR A 80 -10.17 0.50 8.95
N CYS A 81 -9.43 1.56 8.66
CA CYS A 81 -9.48 2.78 9.45
C CYS A 81 -9.34 4.01 8.58
N ILE A 82 -9.83 5.13 9.08
CA ILE A 82 -9.69 6.45 8.49
C ILE A 82 -9.10 7.35 9.56
N ILE A 83 -7.95 7.93 9.23
CA ILE A 83 -7.30 8.95 10.04
C ILE A 83 -7.38 10.29 9.32
N LYS A 84 -7.39 11.39 10.08
CA LYS A 84 -7.35 12.75 9.55
C LYS A 84 -6.14 13.51 10.05
N ALA A 85 -5.60 14.35 9.17
CA ALA A 85 -4.55 15.31 9.49
C ALA A 85 -5.05 16.71 9.19
N THR A 86 -4.88 17.64 10.13
CA THR A 86 -4.92 19.08 9.81
C THR A 86 -3.48 19.56 9.72
N THR A 87 -3.03 19.82 8.50
CA THR A 87 -1.64 20.18 8.20
C THR A 87 -1.29 21.54 8.80
N SER A 88 -0.01 21.86 8.88
CA SER A 88 0.52 23.17 9.26
C SER A 88 0.04 24.29 8.34
N TYR A 89 -0.45 23.95 7.14
CA TYR A 89 -1.07 24.84 6.17
C TYR A 89 -2.58 25.10 6.44
N GLY A 90 -3.16 24.47 7.48
CA GLY A 90 -4.54 24.70 7.90
C GLY A 90 -5.59 23.92 7.11
N LYS A 91 -5.20 23.05 6.18
CA LYS A 91 -6.10 22.19 5.43
C LYS A 91 -6.21 20.81 6.08
N THR A 92 -7.39 20.19 5.94
CA THR A 92 -7.68 18.88 6.51
C THR A 92 -7.77 17.84 5.40
N PHE A 93 -7.10 16.71 5.62
CA PHE A 93 -7.10 15.57 4.70
C PHE A 93 -7.38 14.28 5.45
N TYR A 94 -7.91 13.31 4.72
CA TYR A 94 -8.27 11.99 5.23
C TYR A 94 -7.43 10.93 4.53
N VAL A 95 -6.99 9.96 5.31
CA VAL A 95 -6.27 8.79 4.81
C VAL A 95 -7.01 7.55 5.28
N LYS A 96 -7.48 6.76 4.31
CA LYS A 96 -8.05 5.44 4.56
C LYS A 96 -6.96 4.39 4.42
N ILE A 97 -6.86 3.53 5.41
CA ILE A 97 -5.98 2.36 5.43
C ILE A 97 -6.89 1.14 5.49
N ASP A 98 -6.72 0.20 4.58
CA ASP A 98 -7.59 -0.97 4.49
C ASP A 98 -6.82 -2.25 4.15
N ARG A 99 -7.14 -3.34 4.84
CA ARG A 99 -6.68 -4.69 4.49
C ARG A 99 -7.85 -5.46 3.86
N VAL A 100 -7.99 -5.24 2.56
CA VAL A 100 -9.02 -5.83 1.70
C VAL A 100 -8.87 -7.35 1.54
N ALA A 101 -9.88 -7.99 0.95
CA ALA A 101 -9.81 -9.38 0.53
C ALA A 101 -8.60 -9.63 -0.39
N ARG A 102 -8.00 -10.82 -0.30
CA ARG A 102 -6.86 -11.17 -1.16
C ARG A 102 -7.28 -11.20 -2.62
N GLU A 103 -6.30 -10.95 -3.48
CA GLU A 103 -6.48 -11.15 -4.92
C GLU A 103 -6.77 -12.64 -5.22
N LEU A 104 -7.68 -12.87 -6.16
CA LEU A 104 -8.00 -14.22 -6.63
C LEU A 104 -6.91 -14.74 -7.56
N THR A 105 -6.57 -16.01 -7.38
CA THR A 105 -5.66 -16.74 -8.27
C THR A 105 -6.28 -16.94 -9.65
N THR A 106 -5.46 -17.26 -10.65
CA THR A 106 -5.95 -17.56 -12.01
C THR A 106 -6.95 -18.72 -12.01
N LYS A 107 -6.76 -19.75 -11.18
CA LYS A 107 -7.67 -20.90 -11.07
C LYS A 107 -9.01 -20.50 -10.48
N GLU A 108 -9.02 -19.67 -9.44
CA GLU A 108 -10.24 -19.15 -8.80
C GLU A 108 -11.04 -18.25 -9.76
N LYS A 109 -10.36 -17.36 -10.49
CA LYS A 109 -10.98 -16.55 -11.55
C LYS A 109 -11.60 -17.44 -12.64
N GLN A 110 -10.88 -18.48 -13.07
CA GLN A 110 -11.39 -19.44 -14.06
C GLN A 110 -12.59 -20.23 -13.50
N ALA A 111 -12.58 -20.58 -12.21
CA ALA A 111 -13.68 -21.29 -11.58
C ALA A 111 -14.97 -20.44 -11.57
N ILE A 112 -14.88 -19.13 -11.34
CA ILE A 112 -16.03 -18.20 -11.47
C ILE A 112 -16.56 -18.18 -12.91
N VAL A 113 -15.68 -18.15 -13.91
CA VAL A 113 -16.08 -18.19 -15.33
C VAL A 113 -16.74 -19.53 -15.66
N ASN A 114 -16.19 -20.63 -15.17
CA ASN A 114 -16.72 -21.98 -15.37
C ASN A 114 -18.09 -22.14 -14.71
N PHE A 115 -18.27 -21.61 -13.49
CA PHE A 115 -19.56 -21.61 -12.81
C PHE A 115 -20.61 -20.97 -13.71
N LYS A 116 -20.36 -19.73 -14.19
CA LYS A 116 -21.29 -19.00 -15.07
C LYS A 116 -21.55 -19.72 -16.40
N SER A 117 -20.55 -20.36 -17.00
CA SER A 117 -20.72 -21.02 -18.30
C SER A 117 -21.52 -22.31 -18.20
N LEU A 118 -21.42 -23.03 -17.09
CA LEU A 118 -22.12 -24.30 -16.85
C LEU A 118 -23.63 -24.15 -16.63
N HIS A 119 -24.12 -22.95 -16.32
CA HIS A 119 -25.57 -22.67 -16.24
C HIS A 119 -26.30 -22.91 -17.55
N THR A 120 -25.62 -22.78 -18.69
CA THR A 120 -26.26 -22.93 -20.00
C THR A 120 -25.67 -24.12 -20.77
N TYR A 121 -26.50 -24.82 -21.54
CA TYR A 121 -26.04 -25.90 -22.41
C TYR A 121 -26.90 -26.06 -23.66
N SER A 122 -26.31 -26.61 -24.71
CA SER A 122 -27.03 -26.89 -25.95
C SER A 122 -27.91 -28.11 -25.81
N ILE A 123 -29.17 -28.00 -26.25
CA ILE A 123 -30.10 -29.10 -26.42
C ILE A 123 -30.22 -29.37 -27.92
N GLY A 124 -30.35 -30.64 -28.31
CA GLY A 124 -30.53 -31.04 -29.71
C GLY A 124 -31.63 -30.23 -30.41
N GLY A 125 -31.41 -29.91 -31.69
CA GLY A 125 -32.32 -29.06 -32.46
C GLY A 125 -32.12 -27.55 -32.27
N GLY A 126 -31.02 -27.11 -31.63
CA GLY A 126 -30.66 -25.69 -31.48
C GLY A 126 -31.26 -25.00 -30.26
N GLY A 127 -31.82 -25.77 -29.31
CA GLY A 127 -32.35 -25.24 -28.05
C GLY A 127 -31.25 -24.94 -27.02
N THR A 128 -31.55 -24.13 -26.01
CA THR A 128 -30.67 -23.87 -24.87
C THR A 128 -31.33 -24.29 -23.56
N GLY A 129 -30.70 -25.21 -22.85
CA GLY A 129 -31.09 -25.64 -21.51
C GLY A 129 -30.42 -24.79 -20.44
N HIS A 130 -31.05 -24.72 -19.27
CA HIS A 130 -30.56 -24.00 -18.11
C HIS A 130 -30.42 -24.93 -16.91
N ARG A 131 -29.31 -24.80 -16.17
CA ARG A 131 -29.06 -25.50 -14.90
C ARG A 131 -29.20 -24.53 -13.75
N THR A 132 -29.60 -25.06 -12.60
CA THR A 132 -29.61 -24.35 -11.32
C THR A 132 -28.20 -24.26 -10.73
N ASP A 133 -27.99 -23.34 -9.79
CA ASP A 133 -26.74 -23.22 -9.03
C ASP A 133 -26.36 -24.57 -8.39
N ALA A 134 -27.32 -25.25 -7.74
CA ALA A 134 -27.12 -26.58 -7.16
C ALA A 134 -26.55 -27.58 -8.17
N GLN A 135 -27.15 -27.67 -9.36
CA GLN A 135 -26.69 -28.59 -10.40
C GLN A 135 -25.29 -28.24 -10.92
N VAL A 136 -24.98 -26.94 -11.07
CA VAL A 136 -23.66 -26.49 -11.49
C VAL A 136 -22.60 -26.81 -10.44
N LEU A 137 -22.88 -26.56 -9.15
CA LEU A 137 -21.97 -26.91 -8.06
C LEU A 137 -21.72 -28.41 -7.97
N GLU A 138 -22.75 -29.24 -8.15
CA GLU A 138 -22.60 -30.70 -8.23
C GLU A 138 -21.69 -31.14 -9.38
N ILE A 139 -21.80 -30.51 -10.55
CA ILE A 139 -20.93 -30.78 -11.71
C ILE A 139 -19.50 -30.38 -11.39
N MET A 140 -19.28 -29.16 -10.88
CA MET A 140 -17.94 -28.67 -10.54
C MET A 140 -17.27 -29.50 -9.43
N ALA A 141 -18.05 -30.15 -8.57
CA ALA A 141 -17.56 -31.05 -7.53
C ALA A 141 -17.37 -32.50 -8.02
N GLY A 142 -17.70 -32.82 -9.27
CA GLY A 142 -17.67 -34.18 -9.81
C GLY A 142 -18.68 -35.12 -9.14
N LYS A 143 -19.78 -34.57 -8.60
CA LYS A 143 -20.87 -35.30 -7.93
C LYS A 143 -22.09 -35.47 -8.82
N ASN A 144 -22.08 -34.88 -10.01
CA ASN A 144 -23.10 -35.10 -11.02
C ASN A 144 -22.86 -36.45 -11.74
N PRO A 145 -23.88 -37.30 -11.91
CA PRO A 145 -23.73 -38.62 -12.53
C PRO A 145 -23.50 -38.56 -14.04
N ASP A 146 -23.95 -37.50 -14.71
CA ASP A 146 -24.03 -37.41 -16.17
C ASP A 146 -22.89 -36.58 -16.77
N ILE A 147 -22.32 -35.66 -15.99
CA ILE A 147 -21.34 -34.68 -16.46
C ILE A 147 -20.17 -34.62 -15.48
N SER A 148 -18.97 -34.90 -15.98
CA SER A 148 -17.74 -34.68 -15.22
C SER A 148 -17.38 -33.20 -15.20
N GLY A 149 -16.97 -32.70 -14.04
CA GLY A 149 -16.49 -31.34 -13.86
C GLY A 149 -15.48 -31.25 -12.72
N SER A 150 -14.81 -30.11 -12.64
CA SER A 150 -13.81 -29.80 -11.61
C SER A 150 -13.81 -28.31 -11.31
N GLY A 151 -13.12 -27.92 -10.23
CA GLY A 151 -12.97 -26.51 -9.84
C GLY A 151 -13.92 -26.04 -8.73
N TYR A 152 -14.69 -26.93 -8.11
CA TYR A 152 -15.54 -26.57 -6.96
C TYR A 152 -14.74 -25.94 -5.81
N ASN A 153 -13.62 -26.53 -5.39
CA ASN A 153 -12.81 -25.95 -4.30
C ASN A 153 -12.25 -24.57 -4.67
N ASP A 154 -11.82 -24.38 -5.92
CA ASP A 154 -11.36 -23.08 -6.41
C ASP A 154 -12.52 -22.06 -6.43
N TYR A 155 -13.73 -22.49 -6.80
CA TYR A 155 -14.93 -21.64 -6.74
C TYR A 155 -15.28 -21.26 -5.30
N VAL A 156 -15.31 -22.22 -4.38
CA VAL A 156 -15.54 -21.98 -2.94
C VAL A 156 -14.54 -20.95 -2.43
N ASN A 157 -13.24 -21.15 -2.67
CA ASN A 157 -12.18 -20.23 -2.24
C ASN A 157 -12.32 -18.83 -2.85
N ALA A 158 -12.82 -18.74 -4.09
CA ALA A 158 -13.08 -17.48 -4.77
C ALA A 158 -14.26 -16.71 -4.17
N MET A 159 -15.27 -17.42 -3.69
CA MET A 159 -16.47 -16.85 -3.06
C MET A 159 -16.28 -16.57 -1.57
N THR A 160 -15.31 -17.23 -0.93
CA THR A 160 -14.97 -17.03 0.49
C THR A 160 -13.51 -16.55 0.68
N PRO A 161 -13.06 -15.48 -0.01
CA PRO A 161 -11.68 -15.04 0.08
C PRO A 161 -11.39 -14.47 1.47
N GLY A 162 -10.32 -14.95 2.09
CA GLY A 162 -9.77 -14.32 3.29
C GLY A 162 -9.14 -12.95 2.98
N GLN A 163 -8.78 -12.22 4.03
CA GLN A 163 -8.05 -10.96 3.89
C GLN A 163 -6.66 -11.16 3.29
N ALA A 164 -6.13 -10.11 2.67
CA ALA A 164 -4.78 -10.07 2.16
C ALA A 164 -3.74 -10.27 3.28
N LEU A 165 -2.77 -11.15 3.02
CA LEU A 165 -1.68 -11.45 3.96
C LEU A 165 -0.36 -10.76 3.59
N ASN A 166 -0.29 -10.14 2.41
CA ASN A 166 0.94 -9.59 1.86
C ASN A 166 0.87 -8.09 1.53
N ASN A 167 -0.28 -7.45 1.70
CA ASN A 167 -0.46 -6.04 1.39
C ASN A 167 -1.56 -5.37 2.21
N ILE A 168 -1.47 -4.05 2.31
CA ILE A 168 -2.54 -3.13 2.69
C ILE A 168 -2.74 -2.09 1.58
N ARG A 169 -3.88 -1.42 1.60
CA ARG A 169 -4.23 -0.35 0.64
C ARG A 169 -4.38 0.97 1.37
N PHE A 170 -3.91 2.02 0.73
CA PHE A 170 -4.12 3.39 1.16
C PHE A 170 -4.98 4.13 0.16
N GLN A 171 -5.72 5.13 0.64
CA GLN A 171 -6.43 6.11 -0.18
C GLN A 171 -6.44 7.46 0.53
N ILE A 172 -6.47 8.54 -0.24
CA ILE A 172 -6.46 9.91 0.29
C ILE A 172 -7.66 10.70 -0.24
N ALA A 173 -8.25 11.55 0.59
CA ALA A 173 -9.38 12.39 0.23
C ALA A 173 -9.39 13.72 1.01
N THR A 174 -10.14 14.70 0.52
CA THR A 174 -10.39 15.98 1.21
C THR A 174 -11.63 15.94 2.10
N GLU A 175 -12.51 14.96 1.89
CA GLU A 175 -13.82 14.89 2.54
C GLU A 175 -14.21 13.44 2.87
N LEU A 176 -15.11 13.31 3.85
CA LEU A 176 -15.80 12.06 4.15
C LEU A 176 -17.15 12.00 3.41
N ASN A 177 -17.68 10.79 3.26
CA ASN A 177 -19.04 10.60 2.80
C ASN A 177 -20.06 11.18 3.81
N GLN A 178 -21.33 11.27 3.39
CA GLN A 178 -22.40 11.87 4.21
C GLN A 178 -22.59 11.18 5.58
N THR A 179 -22.29 9.88 5.67
CA THR A 179 -22.40 9.08 6.89
C THR A 179 -21.17 9.17 7.79
N GLY A 180 -20.07 9.77 7.33
CA GLY A 180 -18.81 9.92 8.07
C GLY A 180 -18.07 8.61 8.34
N ASN A 181 -18.45 7.52 7.66
CA ASN A 181 -17.87 6.18 7.87
C ASN A 181 -16.94 5.74 6.73
N ASP A 182 -16.88 6.52 5.64
CA ASP A 182 -15.96 6.30 4.54
C ASP A 182 -15.47 7.65 3.95
N ILE A 183 -14.44 7.61 3.12
CA ILE A 183 -14.01 8.77 2.32
C ILE A 183 -15.03 9.11 1.23
N ASN A 184 -15.07 10.38 0.79
CA ASN A 184 -15.99 10.85 -0.25
C ASN A 184 -15.52 10.46 -1.67
N ILE A 185 -15.31 9.17 -1.90
CA ILE A 185 -14.95 8.59 -3.20
C ILE A 185 -15.90 7.40 -3.44
N SER A 186 -16.43 7.27 -4.66
CA SER A 186 -17.35 6.17 -4.97
C SER A 186 -16.66 4.81 -4.87
N GLY A 187 -17.38 3.79 -4.40
CA GLY A 187 -16.81 2.45 -4.13
C GLY A 187 -16.17 1.80 -5.36
N ASP A 188 -16.75 1.99 -6.55
CA ASP A 188 -16.21 1.49 -7.81
C ASP A 188 -14.86 2.13 -8.18
N ILE A 189 -14.66 3.41 -7.85
CA ILE A 189 -13.37 4.07 -7.98
C ILE A 189 -12.44 3.51 -6.91
N GLN A 190 -12.89 3.37 -5.65
CA GLN A 190 -12.03 2.88 -4.57
C GLN A 190 -11.45 1.48 -4.84
N GLU A 191 -12.25 0.56 -5.40
CA GLU A 191 -11.82 -0.79 -5.77
C GLU A 191 -10.70 -0.79 -6.83
N ARG A 192 -10.75 0.18 -7.74
CA ARG A 192 -9.86 0.27 -8.91
C ARG A 192 -8.69 1.23 -8.71
N TYR A 193 -8.85 2.17 -7.79
CA TYR A 193 -7.98 3.31 -7.56
C TYR A 193 -7.60 3.36 -6.07
N ASN A 194 -6.58 2.58 -5.74
CA ASN A 194 -6.03 2.47 -4.40
C ASN A 194 -4.53 2.24 -4.46
N TYR A 195 -3.84 2.66 -3.42
CA TYR A 195 -2.39 2.69 -3.36
C TYR A 195 -1.90 1.48 -2.55
N ARG A 196 -1.45 0.45 -3.27
CA ARG A 196 -1.01 -0.81 -2.66
C ARG A 196 0.35 -0.65 -1.99
N LEU A 197 0.45 -1.10 -0.74
CA LEU A 197 1.71 -1.27 -0.03
C LEU A 197 1.90 -2.75 0.31
N ALA A 198 2.82 -3.41 -0.38
CA ALA A 198 3.03 -4.86 -0.28
C ALA A 198 4.36 -5.21 0.41
N TRP A 199 4.43 -6.30 1.15
CA TRP A 199 5.66 -6.75 1.83
C TRP A 199 6.04 -8.20 1.48
N TYR A 200 5.22 -8.90 0.69
CA TYR A 200 5.56 -10.17 0.04
C TYR A 200 4.99 -10.24 -1.38
N ARG A 201 5.67 -10.98 -2.27
CA ARG A 201 5.17 -11.27 -3.63
C ARG A 201 4.13 -12.38 -3.64
N ASN A 202 4.47 -13.54 -3.08
CA ASN A 202 3.68 -14.76 -3.10
C ASN A 202 3.79 -15.46 -1.75
N LEU A 203 2.68 -15.69 -1.06
CA LEU A 203 2.69 -16.45 0.19
C LEU A 203 2.19 -17.87 -0.05
N GLN A 204 2.88 -18.84 0.55
CA GLN A 204 2.45 -20.23 0.54
C GLN A 204 1.13 -20.39 1.33
N PRO A 205 0.21 -21.29 0.93
CA PRO A 205 -1.09 -21.45 1.58
C PRO A 205 -1.03 -21.76 3.09
N GLU A 206 0.06 -22.37 3.55
CA GLU A 206 0.32 -22.75 4.94
C GLU A 206 0.57 -21.52 5.82
N ILE A 207 1.07 -20.43 5.24
CA ILE A 207 1.38 -19.19 5.95
C ILE A 207 0.08 -18.43 6.24
N LYS A 208 -0.10 -18.02 7.49
CA LYS A 208 -1.27 -17.30 7.99
C LYS A 208 -0.89 -15.90 8.47
N ASP A 209 -1.84 -15.23 9.11
CA ASP A 209 -1.77 -13.85 9.58
C ASP A 209 -0.84 -13.62 10.80
N PHE A 210 -0.26 -14.68 11.38
CA PHE A 210 0.73 -14.58 12.46
C PHE A 210 2.10 -14.12 11.97
N LEU A 211 2.36 -14.15 10.66
CA LEU A 211 3.67 -13.83 10.10
C LEU A 211 4.10 -12.41 10.48
N PRO A 212 5.35 -12.20 10.92
CA PRO A 212 5.78 -10.88 11.34
C PRO A 212 6.10 -9.98 10.13
N VAL A 213 5.80 -8.70 10.30
CA VAL A 213 6.15 -7.60 9.41
C VAL A 213 6.92 -6.60 10.24
N GLN A 214 8.11 -6.22 9.77
CA GLN A 214 8.90 -5.15 10.34
C GLN A 214 8.42 -3.82 9.79
N TYR A 215 8.37 -2.81 10.64
CA TYR A 215 7.99 -1.46 10.25
C TYR A 215 8.98 -0.43 10.79
N TRP A 216 9.18 0.63 9.99
CA TRP A 216 9.84 1.87 10.40
C TRP A 216 8.92 3.02 10.04
N LEU A 217 8.63 3.87 11.01
CA LEU A 217 7.64 4.92 10.88
C LEU A 217 8.23 6.23 11.36
N ASN A 218 8.15 7.26 10.53
CA ASN A 218 8.39 8.65 10.91
C ASN A 218 7.10 9.44 10.70
N VAL A 219 6.65 10.16 11.72
CA VAL A 219 5.41 10.94 11.72
C VAL A 219 5.71 12.39 12.10
N THR A 220 5.17 13.30 11.32
CA THR A 220 5.08 14.73 11.63
C THR A 220 3.61 15.15 11.56
N LYS A 221 3.32 16.41 11.92
CA LYS A 221 1.98 16.99 11.71
C LYS A 221 1.57 16.99 10.23
N ASP A 222 2.55 17.02 9.33
CA ASP A 222 2.33 17.21 7.90
C ASP A 222 2.52 15.93 7.07
N SER A 223 3.28 14.95 7.55
CA SER A 223 3.69 13.79 6.76
C SER A 223 3.91 12.53 7.57
N ILE A 224 3.70 11.40 6.92
CA ILE A 224 4.04 10.06 7.38
C ILE A 224 4.99 9.44 6.36
N ASN A 225 6.14 8.97 6.82
CA ASN A 225 7.04 8.09 6.09
C ASN A 225 6.97 6.70 6.71
N LEU A 226 6.61 5.69 5.92
CA LEU A 226 6.47 4.31 6.36
C LEU A 226 7.31 3.39 5.49
N VAL A 227 8.14 2.56 6.11
CA VAL A 227 8.77 1.42 5.47
C VAL A 227 8.22 0.15 6.09
N LEU A 228 7.76 -0.77 5.26
CA LEU A 228 7.36 -2.12 5.66
C LEU A 228 8.31 -3.15 5.04
N ARG A 229 8.66 -4.17 5.82
CA ARG A 229 9.47 -5.30 5.36
C ARG A 229 8.87 -6.62 5.83
N GLY A 230 8.69 -7.54 4.90
CA GLY A 230 8.33 -8.92 5.23
C GLY A 230 9.49 -9.62 5.94
N ASP A 231 9.19 -10.45 6.93
CA ASP A 231 10.16 -11.37 7.53
C ASP A 231 10.80 -12.29 6.46
N PRO A 232 12.14 -12.26 6.30
CA PRO A 232 12.86 -13.16 5.40
C PRO A 232 12.73 -14.65 5.74
N SER A 233 12.35 -15.01 6.97
CA SER A 233 12.26 -16.41 7.41
C SER A 233 11.20 -17.22 6.67
N ALA A 234 10.17 -16.54 6.15
CA ALA A 234 9.11 -17.13 5.34
C ALA A 234 9.46 -17.23 3.85
N ASP A 235 10.66 -16.79 3.47
CA ASP A 235 11.12 -16.85 2.10
C ASP A 235 11.72 -18.22 1.76
N VAL A 236 11.44 -18.70 0.55
CA VAL A 236 11.92 -19.98 0.04
C VAL A 236 12.76 -19.68 -1.19
N ALA A 237 13.84 -20.46 -1.40
CA ALA A 237 14.72 -20.31 -2.56
C ALA A 237 13.92 -20.08 -3.85
N PRO A 238 14.17 -18.99 -4.62
CA PRO A 238 15.41 -18.20 -4.67
C PRO A 238 15.52 -16.99 -3.71
N TYR A 239 14.73 -16.90 -2.64
CA TYR A 239 14.81 -15.83 -1.64
C TYR A 239 14.51 -14.42 -2.18
N ASN A 240 13.48 -14.34 -3.04
CA ASN A 240 13.04 -13.09 -3.69
C ASN A 240 11.61 -12.72 -3.30
N ASN A 241 11.06 -13.33 -2.26
CA ASN A 241 9.67 -13.20 -1.90
C ASN A 241 9.41 -12.02 -0.96
N TYR A 242 10.24 -11.84 0.06
CA TYR A 242 10.07 -10.72 0.98
C TYR A 242 10.43 -9.39 0.30
N LEU A 243 9.64 -8.36 0.57
CA LEU A 243 9.81 -7.03 -0.02
C LEU A 243 10.05 -6.01 1.08
N THR A 244 10.94 -5.06 0.80
CA THR A 244 11.04 -3.78 1.48
C THR A 244 10.28 -2.77 0.63
N SER A 245 9.25 -2.19 1.22
CA SER A 245 8.33 -1.27 0.56
C SER A 245 8.24 0.03 1.32
N TYR A 246 8.08 1.12 0.58
CA TYR A 246 8.00 2.46 1.12
C TYR A 246 6.66 3.11 0.79
N ALA A 247 6.15 3.89 1.74
CA ALA A 247 5.05 4.81 1.54
C ALA A 247 5.35 6.18 2.12
N TYR A 248 4.99 7.23 1.38
CA TYR A 248 4.89 8.60 1.88
C TYR A 248 3.44 9.02 1.82
N ILE A 249 2.93 9.66 2.88
CA ILE A 249 1.59 10.23 2.91
C ILE A 249 1.66 11.57 3.61
N GLY A 250 1.37 12.68 2.93
CA GLY A 250 1.52 13.97 3.58
C GLY A 250 1.51 15.17 2.66
N ALA A 251 1.54 16.34 3.29
CA ALA A 251 1.83 17.61 2.66
C ALA A 251 3.30 17.71 2.24
N LEU A 252 3.60 18.57 1.27
CA LEU A 252 4.95 18.87 0.84
C LEU A 252 5.49 20.11 1.54
N LYS A 253 6.80 20.19 1.69
CA LYS A 253 7.51 21.42 2.05
C LYS A 253 7.61 22.32 0.81
N PRO A 254 7.30 23.62 0.90
CA PRO A 254 7.42 24.52 -0.24
C PRO A 254 8.87 24.63 -0.72
N VAL A 255 9.06 24.88 -2.01
CA VAL A 255 10.38 25.18 -2.58
C VAL A 255 10.79 26.59 -2.16
N GLU A 256 12.02 26.74 -1.68
CA GLU A 256 12.61 28.04 -1.34
C GLU A 256 12.56 28.95 -2.60
N ASP A 257 12.16 30.22 -2.43
CA ASP A 257 11.90 31.21 -3.49
C ASP A 257 10.65 31.03 -4.38
N SER A 258 9.70 30.14 -4.05
CA SER A 258 8.42 30.13 -4.77
C SER A 258 7.58 31.38 -4.45
N ALA A 259 7.21 32.15 -5.48
CA ALA A 259 6.36 33.35 -5.32
C ALA A 259 4.94 33.04 -4.79
N TYR A 260 4.51 31.77 -4.87
CA TYR A 260 3.22 31.30 -4.39
C TYR A 260 3.37 29.92 -3.74
N THR A 261 3.02 29.79 -2.47
CA THR A 261 2.90 28.50 -1.79
C THR A 261 1.61 27.82 -2.22
N ASP A 262 1.70 26.57 -2.67
CA ASP A 262 0.53 25.73 -2.84
C ASP A 262 0.17 25.18 -1.46
N ASP A 263 -0.80 25.81 -0.80
CA ASP A 263 -1.24 25.44 0.55
C ASP A 263 -2.56 24.66 0.52
N GLU A 264 -3.23 24.60 -0.63
CA GLU A 264 -4.56 24.03 -0.76
C GLU A 264 -4.54 22.57 -1.20
N TYR A 265 -3.70 22.20 -2.17
CA TYR A 265 -3.68 20.87 -2.76
C TYR A 265 -2.36 20.14 -2.54
N ASN A 266 -1.56 20.57 -1.57
CA ASN A 266 -0.20 20.08 -1.35
C ASN A 266 -0.06 18.72 -0.67
N PHE A 267 -1.18 18.03 -0.42
CA PHE A 267 -1.20 16.71 0.21
C PHE A 267 -1.21 15.60 -0.85
N GLY A 268 -0.40 14.57 -0.65
CA GLY A 268 -0.32 13.46 -1.58
C GLY A 268 0.24 12.18 -0.99
N ILE A 269 0.43 11.19 -1.86
CA ILE A 269 0.80 9.84 -1.51
C ILE A 269 1.64 9.16 -2.59
N THR A 270 2.59 8.34 -2.14
CA THR A 270 3.19 7.27 -2.93
C THR A 270 3.30 6.01 -2.08
N THR A 271 3.14 4.84 -2.68
CA THR A 271 3.36 3.53 -2.06
C THR A 271 4.20 2.62 -2.95
N SER A 272 4.49 1.40 -2.49
CA SER A 272 5.28 0.42 -3.23
C SER A 272 4.55 -0.93 -3.32
N SER A 273 4.52 -1.53 -4.51
CA SER A 273 3.69 -2.69 -4.83
C SER A 273 4.50 -3.85 -5.40
N ASP A 274 4.04 -5.07 -5.13
CA ASP A 274 4.49 -6.34 -5.73
C ASP A 274 3.90 -6.58 -7.12
N ILE A 275 2.72 -6.02 -7.40
CA ILE A 275 2.00 -6.12 -8.67
C ILE A 275 1.96 -4.77 -9.39
N GLU A 276 1.87 -4.81 -10.72
CA GLU A 276 1.74 -3.61 -11.54
C GLU A 276 0.47 -2.84 -11.15
N PRO A 277 0.54 -1.51 -10.98
CA PRO A 277 -0.64 -0.72 -10.69
C PRO A 277 -1.64 -0.77 -11.83
N ASN A 278 -2.92 -0.60 -11.50
CA ASN A 278 -3.97 -0.53 -12.50
C ASN A 278 -4.02 0.87 -13.11
N TYR A 279 -3.70 0.99 -14.40
CA TYR A 279 -3.78 2.25 -15.14
C TYR A 279 -5.23 2.54 -15.54
N ASN A 280 -5.99 3.06 -14.58
CA ASN A 280 -7.34 3.55 -14.79
C ASN A 280 -7.35 5.08 -14.81
N ASN A 281 -8.35 5.63 -15.50
CA ASN A 281 -8.51 7.07 -15.69
C ASN A 281 -9.80 7.64 -15.04
N PRO A 282 -10.10 7.35 -13.75
CA PRO A 282 -11.31 7.84 -13.10
C PRO A 282 -11.37 9.37 -13.03
N TYR A 283 -10.21 10.04 -13.07
CA TYR A 283 -10.08 11.50 -12.99
C TYR A 283 -9.50 12.12 -14.28
N GLY A 284 -9.58 11.39 -15.40
CA GLY A 284 -9.06 11.81 -16.70
C GLY A 284 -7.80 11.05 -17.13
N GLU A 285 -7.32 11.32 -18.34
CA GLU A 285 -6.24 10.56 -19.02
C GLU A 285 -4.89 10.58 -18.29
N ARG A 286 -4.71 11.53 -17.38
CA ARG A 286 -3.50 11.70 -16.58
C ARG A 286 -3.76 11.39 -15.11
N THR A 287 -4.60 10.40 -14.81
CA THR A 287 -4.76 9.95 -13.43
C THR A 287 -3.48 9.20 -13.02
N GLY A 288 -2.81 9.64 -11.96
CA GLY A 288 -1.59 9.00 -11.46
C GLY A 288 -1.92 7.75 -10.66
N THR A 289 -1.00 6.79 -10.56
CA THR A 289 -1.22 5.51 -9.90
C THR A 289 -1.00 5.52 -8.40
N GLY A 290 -0.20 6.45 -7.89
CA GLY A 290 0.27 6.53 -6.50
C GLY A 290 1.20 5.39 -6.09
N VAL A 291 1.63 4.56 -7.06
CA VAL A 291 2.59 3.46 -6.84
C VAL A 291 3.88 3.75 -7.61
N THR A 292 3.80 3.96 -8.92
CA THR A 292 4.96 4.30 -9.77
C THR A 292 5.18 5.80 -9.90
N ASP A 293 4.34 6.59 -9.26
CA ASP A 293 4.34 8.05 -9.24
C ASP A 293 3.88 8.54 -7.86
N PHE A 294 4.04 9.84 -7.63
CA PHE A 294 3.48 10.52 -6.47
C PHE A 294 2.17 11.20 -6.86
N VAL A 295 1.07 10.83 -6.21
CA VAL A 295 -0.24 11.41 -6.49
C VAL A 295 -0.56 12.47 -5.46
N MET A 296 -0.94 13.65 -5.92
CA MET A 296 -1.45 14.72 -5.06
C MET A 296 -2.97 14.81 -5.18
N ILE A 297 -3.64 15.32 -4.14
CA ILE A 297 -5.10 15.56 -4.13
C ILE A 297 -5.53 16.31 -5.39
N ALA A 298 -4.81 17.37 -5.74
CA ALA A 298 -4.96 18.04 -7.01
C ALA A 298 -3.67 18.75 -7.43
N ASN A 299 -3.63 19.16 -8.70
CA ASN A 299 -2.56 20.02 -9.20
C ASN A 299 -2.83 21.51 -8.92
N LYS A 300 -1.93 22.44 -9.30
CA LYS A 300 -2.10 23.89 -9.01
C LYS A 300 -3.36 24.49 -9.63
N ILE A 301 -3.85 23.89 -10.73
CA ILE A 301 -5.08 24.32 -11.42
C ILE A 301 -6.33 23.58 -10.92
N GLY A 302 -6.20 22.70 -9.92
CA GLY A 302 -7.31 21.97 -9.31
C GLY A 302 -7.71 20.67 -10.03
N MET A 303 -6.93 20.17 -10.99
CA MET A 303 -7.17 18.84 -11.57
C MET A 303 -6.78 17.75 -10.56
N PRO A 304 -7.71 16.84 -10.22
CA PRO A 304 -7.49 15.91 -9.13
C PRO A 304 -6.58 14.74 -9.52
N TYR A 305 -5.86 14.21 -8.53
CA TYR A 305 -5.13 12.94 -8.59
C TYR A 305 -4.15 12.78 -9.78
N GLN A 306 -3.43 13.85 -10.13
CA GLN A 306 -2.43 13.84 -11.22
C GLN A 306 -1.07 13.28 -10.73
N PRO A 307 -0.28 12.62 -11.61
CA PRO A 307 1.03 12.08 -11.28
C PRO A 307 2.09 13.18 -11.18
N HIS A 308 2.95 13.03 -10.19
CA HIS A 308 4.15 13.83 -9.98
C HIS A 308 5.36 12.92 -9.89
N TYR A 309 6.50 13.39 -10.36
CA TYR A 309 7.71 12.60 -10.49
C TYR A 309 8.80 13.10 -9.55
N PRO A 310 9.57 12.19 -8.93
CA PRO A 310 10.67 12.56 -8.06
C PRO A 310 11.86 13.10 -8.87
N ALA A 311 12.33 14.27 -8.48
CA ALA A 311 13.55 14.92 -8.93
C ALA A 311 14.49 15.08 -7.73
N PHE A 312 15.72 14.59 -7.87
CA PHE A 312 16.76 14.65 -6.86
C PHE A 312 18.13 14.65 -7.53
N TYR A 313 19.17 15.03 -6.80
CA TYR A 313 20.52 14.92 -7.31
C TYR A 313 20.89 13.45 -7.51
N THR A 314 21.26 13.09 -8.74
CA THR A 314 21.70 11.74 -9.07
C THR A 314 22.94 11.76 -9.95
N THR A 315 23.79 10.73 -9.80
CA THR A 315 24.85 10.39 -10.73
C THR A 315 24.32 9.46 -11.84
N ASN A 316 25.14 9.20 -12.86
CA ASN A 316 24.80 8.24 -13.92
C ASN A 316 24.54 6.83 -13.31
N PRO A 317 23.44 6.15 -13.67
CA PRO A 317 23.11 4.81 -13.17
C PRO A 317 24.15 3.73 -13.47
N PHE A 318 24.92 3.88 -14.56
CA PHE A 318 25.93 2.92 -15.01
C PHE A 318 27.36 3.31 -14.62
N MET A 319 27.51 4.29 -13.74
CA MET A 319 28.82 4.65 -13.20
C MET A 319 29.34 3.52 -12.30
N ASP A 320 30.62 3.18 -12.42
CA ASP A 320 31.26 2.21 -11.53
C ASP A 320 31.22 2.72 -10.08
N LYS A 321 30.62 1.92 -9.21
CA LYS A 321 30.48 2.22 -7.79
C LYS A 321 31.12 1.11 -6.97
N CYS A 322 31.76 1.50 -5.87
CA CYS A 322 32.18 0.54 -4.87
C CYS A 322 30.97 0.22 -3.98
N ASP A 323 30.49 -1.01 -4.08
CA ASP A 323 29.32 -1.47 -3.31
C ASP A 323 29.62 -1.62 -1.81
N VAL A 324 30.88 -1.86 -1.45
CA VAL A 324 31.29 -2.24 -0.09
C VAL A 324 31.86 -1.08 0.71
N GLU A 325 32.37 -0.05 0.03
CA GLU A 325 33.04 1.11 0.62
C GLU A 325 32.59 2.34 -0.17
N GLY A 326 32.42 3.50 0.48
CA GLY A 326 32.00 4.74 -0.19
C GLY A 326 33.01 5.24 -1.23
N SER A 327 33.32 6.53 -1.21
CA SER A 327 34.46 7.04 -1.98
C SER A 327 35.74 6.23 -1.65
N ARG A 328 36.48 5.73 -2.64
CA ARG A 328 37.80 5.06 -2.43
C ARG A 328 38.85 5.93 -1.74
N TRP A 329 38.58 7.23 -1.59
CA TRP A 329 39.49 8.16 -0.93
C TRP A 329 39.32 8.20 0.59
N ASP A 330 38.09 8.31 1.09
CA ASP A 330 37.82 8.50 2.52
C ASP A 330 36.79 7.54 3.10
N HIS A 331 36.13 6.73 2.26
CA HIS A 331 35.11 5.73 2.58
C HIS A 331 33.90 6.31 3.34
N LYS A 332 33.77 7.64 3.42
CA LYS A 332 32.83 8.35 4.30
C LYS A 332 31.86 9.24 3.54
N LYS A 333 32.16 9.58 2.28
CA LYS A 333 31.25 10.40 1.48
C LYS A 333 30.12 9.56 0.91
N HIS A 334 28.90 9.89 1.35
CA HIS A 334 27.65 9.39 0.82
C HIS A 334 26.76 10.56 0.42
N GLN A 335 26.30 10.57 -0.82
CA GLN A 335 25.44 11.63 -1.33
C GLN A 335 23.98 11.19 -1.23
N PHE A 336 23.23 11.85 -0.36
CA PHE A 336 21.77 11.83 -0.35
C PHE A 336 21.28 13.25 -0.59
N SER A 337 20.11 13.36 -1.21
CA SER A 337 19.47 14.60 -1.62
C SER A 337 18.02 14.61 -1.19
N ASP A 338 17.50 15.80 -0.91
CA ASP A 338 16.05 16.01 -0.83
C ASP A 338 15.37 15.51 -2.12
N ILE A 339 14.14 15.03 -1.97
CA ILE A 339 13.29 14.63 -3.09
C ILE A 339 12.32 15.77 -3.39
N THR A 340 12.51 16.44 -4.52
CA THR A 340 11.58 17.44 -5.05
C THR A 340 10.57 16.75 -5.97
N LEU A 341 9.30 17.09 -5.86
CA LEU A 341 8.26 16.54 -6.73
C LEU A 341 7.95 17.52 -7.86
N VAL A 342 7.92 16.99 -9.09
CA VAL A 342 7.75 17.77 -10.30
C VAL A 342 6.51 17.29 -11.04
N HIS A 343 5.60 18.21 -11.33
CA HIS A 343 4.49 17.98 -12.26
C HIS A 343 4.95 18.29 -13.69
N PRO A 344 4.58 17.49 -14.71
CA PRO A 344 4.98 17.76 -16.10
C PRO A 344 4.57 19.13 -16.66
N VAL A 345 3.54 19.75 -16.08
CA VAL A 345 3.02 21.06 -16.50
C VAL A 345 3.28 22.15 -15.46
N ASP A 346 3.15 21.82 -14.18
CA ASP A 346 3.19 22.83 -13.09
C ASP A 346 4.61 23.00 -12.55
N MET A 347 5.55 22.21 -13.05
CA MET A 347 6.94 22.10 -12.62
C MET A 347 7.04 21.75 -11.13
N GLU A 348 8.02 22.29 -10.42
CA GLU A 348 8.29 21.95 -9.03
C GLU A 348 7.09 22.31 -8.12
N ARG A 349 6.67 21.31 -7.32
CA ARG A 349 5.55 21.46 -6.37
C ARG A 349 6.00 21.59 -4.93
N GLY A 350 7.08 20.90 -4.56
CA GLY A 350 7.57 20.92 -3.19
C GLY A 350 8.53 19.77 -2.94
N LYS A 351 9.10 19.76 -1.74
CA LYS A 351 10.00 18.71 -1.26
C LYS A 351 9.26 17.78 -0.33
N MET A 352 9.55 16.48 -0.40
CA MET A 352 9.07 15.52 0.58
C MET A 352 9.74 15.77 1.94
N ILE A 353 8.99 15.62 3.03
CA ILE A 353 9.44 15.91 4.39
C ILE A 353 10.12 14.69 5.00
N ASN A 354 11.24 14.90 5.70
CA ASN A 354 11.97 13.86 6.45
C ASN A 354 12.39 12.63 5.64
N VAL A 355 12.62 12.78 4.34
CA VAL A 355 13.08 11.72 3.46
C VAL A 355 14.09 12.23 2.45
N LEU A 356 15.12 11.42 2.22
CA LEU A 356 16.15 11.66 1.23
C LEU A 356 16.21 10.50 0.23
N ALA A 357 16.64 10.80 -1.00
CA ALA A 357 17.04 9.80 -1.98
C ALA A 357 18.56 9.81 -2.14
N GLY A 358 19.16 8.63 -2.25
CA GLY A 358 20.59 8.50 -2.44
C GLY A 358 20.97 7.16 -3.05
N ASP A 359 22.27 6.98 -3.25
CA ASP A 359 22.77 5.77 -3.90
C ASP A 359 22.52 4.51 -3.06
N SER A 360 22.13 3.43 -3.73
CA SER A 360 21.97 2.13 -3.07
C SER A 360 23.32 1.50 -2.68
N SER A 361 24.45 1.96 -3.21
CA SER A 361 25.78 1.43 -2.86
C SER A 361 26.26 1.86 -1.45
N SER A 362 27.33 1.23 -0.98
CA SER A 362 28.25 1.69 0.08
C SER A 362 27.75 1.72 1.52
N ILE A 363 26.45 1.75 1.78
CA ILE A 363 25.85 1.67 3.14
C ILE A 363 24.89 0.50 3.16
N TYR A 364 24.93 -0.31 4.21
CA TYR A 364 24.02 -1.43 4.32
C TYR A 364 22.58 -0.97 4.55
N ASP A 365 21.66 -1.81 4.12
CA ASP A 365 20.24 -1.58 4.31
C ASP A 365 19.89 -1.69 5.79
N GLY A 366 19.18 -0.69 6.33
CA GLY A 366 18.90 -0.54 7.76
C GLY A 366 19.98 0.22 8.55
N ASP A 367 21.10 0.59 7.95
CA ASP A 367 22.11 1.39 8.65
C ASP A 367 21.73 2.86 8.74
N LYS A 368 22.31 3.52 9.75
CA LYS A 368 22.10 4.95 10.01
C LYS A 368 23.10 5.81 9.23
N LEU A 369 22.57 6.88 8.66
CA LEU A 369 23.26 8.00 8.05
C LEU A 369 23.25 9.16 9.04
N VAL A 370 24.42 9.71 9.34
CA VAL A 370 24.55 10.84 10.27
C VAL A 370 25.14 12.03 9.53
N TYR A 371 24.35 13.10 9.44
CA TYR A 371 24.77 14.40 8.91
C TYR A 371 25.15 15.34 10.06
N MET A 372 26.21 16.13 9.86
CA MET A 372 26.72 17.10 10.83
C MET A 372 26.87 16.51 12.24
N LYS A 373 27.51 15.33 12.31
CA LYS A 373 27.74 14.59 13.56
C LYS A 373 28.33 15.49 14.65
N ASP A 374 27.83 15.34 15.88
CA ASP A 374 28.30 16.04 17.08
C ASP A 374 28.13 17.57 17.01
N THR A 375 27.15 18.04 16.23
CA THR A 375 26.73 19.45 16.16
C THR A 375 25.26 19.61 16.56
N ASP A 376 24.85 20.84 16.88
CA ASP A 376 23.44 21.17 17.17
C ASP A 376 22.50 20.97 15.96
N SER A 377 23.07 20.74 14.76
CA SER A 377 22.33 20.48 13.51
C SER A 377 22.48 19.02 13.06
N GLU A 378 22.80 18.10 13.98
CA GLU A 378 22.91 16.68 13.67
C GLU A 378 21.58 16.11 13.18
N GLU A 379 21.58 15.51 11.99
CA GLU A 379 20.43 14.81 11.44
C GLU A 379 20.75 13.34 11.23
N ASN A 380 19.84 12.47 11.69
CA ASN A 380 19.98 11.03 11.58
C ASN A 380 18.92 10.50 10.61
N TYR A 381 19.32 9.66 9.66
CA TYR A 381 18.43 8.98 8.72
C TYR A 381 18.72 7.49 8.71
N LYS A 382 17.74 6.66 8.39
CA LYS A 382 17.93 5.21 8.22
C LYS A 382 17.69 4.84 6.76
N LYS A 383 18.66 4.18 6.14
CA LYS A 383 18.66 3.84 4.71
C LYS A 383 17.86 2.57 4.44
N PHE A 384 17.05 2.59 3.38
CA PHE A 384 16.25 1.47 2.92
C PHE A 384 16.33 1.29 1.41
N LYS A 385 16.80 0.13 0.97
CA LYS A 385 16.67 -0.30 -0.43
C LYS A 385 15.26 -0.82 -0.66
N VAL A 386 14.47 -0.11 -1.48
CA VAL A 386 13.13 -0.54 -1.88
C VAL A 386 13.28 -1.71 -2.86
N THR A 387 12.80 -2.89 -2.48
CA THR A 387 12.88 -4.11 -3.31
C THR A 387 11.55 -4.46 -3.98
N ALA A 388 10.48 -3.75 -3.62
CA ALA A 388 9.21 -3.80 -4.34
C ALA A 388 9.40 -3.40 -5.81
N PRO A 389 8.94 -4.22 -6.77
CA PRO A 389 9.19 -4.02 -8.20
C PRO A 389 8.56 -2.75 -8.76
N PHE A 390 7.43 -2.30 -8.18
CA PHE A 390 6.75 -1.07 -8.58
C PHE A 390 6.80 -0.06 -7.44
N ASN A 391 7.46 1.06 -7.67
CA ASN A 391 7.62 2.17 -6.72
C ASN A 391 7.92 3.48 -7.48
N PHE A 392 7.78 4.62 -6.82
CA PHE A 392 7.93 5.93 -7.47
C PHE A 392 9.33 6.22 -8.01
N LEU A 393 10.39 5.55 -7.51
CA LEU A 393 11.74 5.71 -8.04
C LEU A 393 11.90 5.07 -9.43
N ASN A 394 11.00 4.15 -9.83
CA ASN A 394 11.04 3.57 -11.19
C ASN A 394 10.85 4.62 -12.29
N ASN A 395 10.16 5.73 -11.99
CA ASN A 395 9.99 6.86 -12.90
C ASN A 395 10.86 8.07 -12.53
N SER A 396 11.93 7.85 -11.76
CA SER A 396 12.92 8.87 -11.43
C SER A 396 14.06 8.91 -12.45
N ALA A 397 14.92 9.93 -12.34
CA ALA A 397 16.14 10.03 -13.16
C ALA A 397 17.12 8.86 -12.92
N ASN A 398 17.03 8.15 -11.79
CA ASN A 398 17.85 6.98 -11.52
C ASN A 398 17.12 5.93 -10.68
N ILE A 399 16.73 4.85 -11.35
CA ILE A 399 15.94 3.74 -10.80
C ILE A 399 16.68 2.90 -9.73
N ASN A 400 18.00 3.03 -9.63
CA ASN A 400 18.82 2.23 -8.71
C ASN A 400 19.03 2.92 -7.35
N TYR A 401 18.31 4.00 -7.07
CA TYR A 401 18.43 4.74 -5.83
C TYR A 401 17.62 4.11 -4.70
N CYS A 402 17.94 4.51 -3.48
CA CYS A 402 17.28 4.07 -2.26
C CYS A 402 16.68 5.27 -1.53
N VAL A 403 15.81 5.00 -0.56
CA VAL A 403 15.21 6.02 0.30
C VAL A 403 15.86 5.99 1.68
N ALA A 404 15.99 7.14 2.32
CA ALA A 404 16.39 7.22 3.72
C ALA A 404 15.40 8.09 4.48
N ILE A 405 14.80 7.57 5.56
CA ILE A 405 13.81 8.30 6.36
C ILE A 405 14.46 8.82 7.64
N ARG A 406 14.05 10.01 8.10
CA ARG A 406 14.60 10.64 9.30
C ARG A 406 14.30 9.80 10.55
N CYS A 407 15.29 9.59 11.39
CA CYS A 407 15.19 8.80 12.62
C CYS A 407 15.81 9.54 13.80
N THR A 408 15.48 9.09 15.01
CA THR A 408 16.10 9.63 16.23
C THR A 408 17.55 9.15 16.37
N LYS A 409 18.36 9.98 17.04
CA LYS A 409 19.70 9.57 17.50
C LYS A 409 19.55 8.31 18.34
N ALA A 410 20.38 7.30 18.10
CA ALA A 410 20.39 6.13 18.99
C ALA A 410 20.80 6.62 20.39
N ALA A 411 20.11 6.15 21.43
CA ALA A 411 20.66 6.27 22.77
C ALA A 411 21.94 5.41 22.79
N GLU A 412 23.08 6.04 23.13
CA GLU A 412 24.37 5.35 23.29
C GLU A 412 24.35 4.37 24.46
#